data_AF-A0A180F2J6-F1
#
_entry.id   AF-A0A180F2J6-F1
#
_cell.length_a   1.000
_cell.length_b   1.000
_cell.length_c   1.000
_cell.angle_alpha   90.00
_cell.angle_beta   90.00
_cell.angle_gamma   90.00
#
_symmetry.space_group_name_H-M   'P 1'
#
loop_
_entity.id
_entity.type
_entity.pdbx_description
1 polymer ?
#
loop_
_entity_poly.entity_id
_entity_poly.type
_entity_poly.pdbx_seq_one_letter_code
_entity_poly.pdbx_strand_id
1 'polypeptide(L)' 'MKQPAGIDIPKEGFHAYLKEQSDNGRVKIKRSRSFSNDFEGFKGLLDRSVKGMSKGMSLKFVPEATGCYYEDLT' A
#
# COMPACT_ATOMS: atom_id res chain seq x y z
N MET A 1 -3.32 -17.18 5.46
CA MET A 1 -2.42 -16.11 4.96
C MET A 1 -3.15 -14.78 4.75
N LYS A 2 -2.65 -13.72 5.39
CA LYS A 2 -3.10 -12.33 5.20
C LYS A 2 -1.94 -11.53 4.59
N GLN A 3 -2.22 -10.69 3.59
CA GLN A 3 -1.22 -9.85 2.91
C GLN A 3 -1.55 -8.37 3.13
N PRO A 4 -1.08 -7.77 4.23
CA PRO A 4 -1.25 -6.34 4.46
C PRO A 4 -0.33 -5.53 3.54
N ALA A 5 -0.87 -4.48 2.92
CA ALA A 5 -0.10 -3.48 2.20
C ALA A 5 -0.09 -2.17 3.01
N GLY A 6 1.10 -1.62 3.24
CA GLY A 6 1.25 -0.28 3.81
C GLY A 6 1.56 0.71 2.68
N ILE A 7 0.88 1.84 2.66
CA ILE A 7 1.03 2.90 1.65
C ILE A 7 1.33 4.19 2.40
N ASP A 8 2.46 4.82 2.07
CA ASP A 8 2.81 6.17 2.52
C ASP A 8 2.72 7.11 1.31
N ILE A 9 1.90 8.17 1.40
CA ILE A 9 1.53 9.04 0.28
C ILE A 9 2.00 10.49 0.54
N PRO A 10 3.27 10.83 0.23
CA PRO A 10 3.68 12.21 0.09
C PRO A 10 3.04 12.91 -1.11
N LYS A 11 3.10 14.25 -1.11
CA LYS A 11 2.48 15.10 -2.15
C LYS A 11 2.96 14.77 -3.57
N GLU A 12 4.25 14.48 -3.75
CA GLU A 12 4.89 14.27 -5.07
C GLU A 12 4.73 12.84 -5.61
N GLY A 13 4.51 11.85 -4.73
CA GLY A 13 4.51 10.44 -5.08
C GLY A 13 4.26 9.59 -3.84
N PHE A 14 4.04 8.29 -4.00
CA PHE A 14 3.80 7.40 -2.87
C PHE A 14 4.63 6.12 -2.92
N HIS A 15 5.03 5.64 -1.74
CA HIS A 15 5.76 4.39 -1.57
C HIS A 15 4.83 3.32 -1.04
N ALA A 16 4.67 2.24 -1.79
CA ALA A 16 3.87 1.10 -1.37
C ALA A 16 4.74 -0.13 -1.09
N TYR A 17 4.45 -0.77 0.04
CA TYR A 17 5.11 -2.00 0.50
C TYR A 17 4.09 -3.13 0.62
N LEU A 18 4.32 -4.21 -0.11
CA LEU A 18 3.55 -5.45 0.06
C LEU A 18 4.21 -6.31 1.14
N LYS A 19 3.50 -6.53 2.24
CA LYS A 19 3.94 -7.40 3.33
C LYS A 19 3.12 -8.69 3.31
N GLU A 20 3.77 -9.79 3.64
CA GLU A 20 3.15 -11.09 3.80
C GLU A 20 3.40 -11.56 5.23
N GLN A 21 2.34 -12.00 5.90
CA GLN A 21 2.42 -12.62 7.21
C GLN A 21 2.14 -14.12 7.08
N SER A 22 3.11 -14.94 7.45
CA SER A 22 2.95 -16.39 7.54
C SER A 22 2.17 -16.78 8.81
N ASP A 23 1.65 -18.00 8.84
CA ASP A 23 0.76 -18.47 9.92
C ASP A 23 1.46 -18.56 11.30
N ASN A 24 2.80 -18.55 11.32
CA ASN A 24 3.61 -18.42 12.54
C ASN A 24 3.84 -16.95 12.99
N GLY A 25 3.12 -16.00 12.42
CA GLY A 25 3.19 -14.57 12.77
C GLY A 25 4.36 -13.81 12.14
N ARG A 26 5.30 -14.46 11.46
CA ARG A 26 6.46 -13.81 10.83
C ARG A 26 6.00 -12.93 9.65
N VAL A 27 6.34 -11.64 9.73
CA VAL A 27 6.07 -10.67 8.66
C VAL A 27 7.31 -10.50 7.80
N LYS A 28 7.15 -10.50 6.47
CA LYS A 28 8.20 -10.20 5.50
C LYS A 28 7.72 -9.18 4.48
N ILE A 29 8.57 -8.20 4.14
CA ILE A 29 8.35 -7.33 2.98
C ILE A 29 8.68 -8.14 1.73
N LYS A 30 7.70 -8.35 0.85
CA LYS A 30 7.87 -9.11 -0.39
C LYS A 30 8.31 -8.20 -1.53
N ARG A 31 7.76 -6.98 -1.61
CA ARG A 31 7.99 -6.03 -2.70
C ARG A 31 7.77 -4.60 -2.21
N SER A 32 8.58 -3.66 -2.69
CA SER A 32 8.41 -2.21 -2.54
C SER A 32 8.44 -1.55 -3.93
N ARG A 33 7.75 -0.42 -4.11
CA ARG A 33 7.87 0.45 -5.30
C ARG A 33 7.28 1.83 -5.01
N SER A 34 7.84 2.82 -5.69
CA SER A 34 7.32 4.19 -5.74
C SER A 34 6.38 4.37 -6.93
N PHE A 35 5.33 5.14 -6.72
CA PHE A 35 4.33 5.51 -7.71
C PHE A 35 4.15 7.03 -7.71
N SER A 36 3.66 7.58 -8.80
CA SER A 36 3.20 8.97 -8.86
C SER A 36 1.95 9.16 -8.00
N ASN A 37 1.77 10.33 -7.41
CA ASN A 37 0.55 10.68 -6.67
C ASN A 37 -0.53 11.18 -7.63
N ASP A 38 -0.86 10.35 -8.62
CA ASP A 38 -1.88 10.61 -9.63
C ASP A 38 -2.65 9.32 -9.94
N PHE A 39 -3.69 9.46 -10.76
CA PHE A 39 -4.56 8.34 -11.15
C PHE A 39 -3.78 7.15 -11.74
N GLU A 40 -2.77 7.42 -12.57
CA GLU A 40 -1.97 6.36 -13.20
C GLU A 40 -1.07 5.65 -12.19
N GLY A 41 -0.54 6.37 -11.20
CA GLY A 41 0.20 5.79 -10.08
C GLY A 41 -0.66 4.84 -9.25
N PHE A 42 -1.90 5.22 -8.93
CA PHE A 42 -2.84 4.36 -8.21
C PHE A 42 -3.28 3.14 -9.04
N LYS A 43 -3.49 3.30 -10.35
CA LYS A 43 -3.75 2.18 -11.26
C LYS A 43 -2.58 1.20 -11.28
N GLY A 44 -1.35 1.71 -11.35
CA GLY A 44 -0.13 0.91 -11.28
C GLY A 44 0.04 0.16 -9.95
N LEU A 45 -0.41 0.76 -8.83
CA LEU A 45 -0.45 0.09 -7.53
C LEU A 45 -1.43 -1.09 -7.55
N LEU A 46 -2.63 -0.91 -8.09
CA LEU A 46 -3.66 -1.95 -8.16
C LEU A 46 -3.17 -3.15 -9.00
N ASP A 47 -2.70 -2.88 -10.22
CA ASP A 47 -2.19 -3.90 -11.15
C ASP A 47 -1.05 -4.71 -10.53
N ARG A 48 -0.17 -4.05 -9.78
CA ARG A 48 0.94 -4.72 -9.11
C ARG A 48 0.48 -5.57 -7.94
N SER A 49 -0.53 -5.13 -7.20
CA SER A 49 -0.99 -5.81 -6.00
C SER A 49 -1.71 -7.11 -6.32
N VAL A 50 -2.41 -7.18 -7.46
CA VAL A 50 -3.02 -8.43 -7.95
C VAL A 50 -2.01 -9.37 -8.62
N LYS A 51 -0.89 -8.83 -9.12
CA LYS A 51 0.13 -9.61 -9.85
C LYS A 51 0.84 -10.62 -8.93
N GLY A 52 0.45 -11.88 -9.06
CA GLY A 52 1.03 -12.99 -8.30
C GLY A 52 0.25 -13.36 -7.04
N MET A 53 -1.00 -12.91 -6.89
CA MET A 53 -1.90 -13.47 -5.89
C MET A 53 -2.26 -14.91 -6.24
N SER A 54 -2.27 -15.80 -5.24
CA SER A 54 -2.76 -17.15 -5.41
C SER A 54 -4.29 -17.18 -5.49
N LYS A 55 -4.82 -18.18 -6.19
CA LYS A 55 -6.26 -18.37 -6.40
C LYS A 55 -6.95 -18.52 -5.03
N GLY A 56 -7.96 -17.69 -4.77
CA GLY A 56 -8.72 -17.69 -3.51
C GLY A 56 -8.26 -16.69 -2.44
N MET A 57 -7.22 -15.87 -2.70
CA MET A 57 -6.87 -14.75 -1.80
C MET A 57 -7.73 -13.52 -2.09
N SER A 58 -8.13 -12.80 -1.04
CA SER A 58 -8.74 -11.47 -1.15
C SER A 58 -7.76 -10.39 -0.69
N LEU A 59 -7.61 -9.36 -1.51
CA LEU A 59 -6.81 -8.19 -1.19
C LEU A 59 -7.74 -7.11 -0.62
N LYS A 60 -7.36 -6.53 0.52
CA LYS A 60 -8.07 -5.41 1.13
C LYS A 60 -7.09 -4.26 1.30
N PHE A 61 -7.39 -3.13 0.69
CA PHE A 61 -6.70 -1.87 0.98
C PHE A 61 -7.41 -1.20 2.15
N VAL A 62 -6.66 -0.89 3.21
CA VAL A 62 -7.16 -0.10 4.34
C VAL A 62 -6.42 1.23 4.28
N PRO A 63 -7.06 2.31 3.80
CA PRO A 63 -6.43 3.62 3.87
C PRO A 63 -6.37 4.06 5.33
N GLU A 64 -5.17 4.40 5.81
CA GLU A 64 -4.99 5.14 7.06
C GLU A 64 -4.90 6.61 6.68
N ALA A 65 -5.94 7.37 6.97
CA ALA A 65 -5.94 8.81 6.74
C ALA A 65 -5.10 9.49 7.83
N THR A 66 -3.85 9.80 7.53
CA THR A 66 -3.06 10.74 8.34
C THR A 66 -3.69 12.11 8.14
N GLY A 67 -4.35 12.64 9.19
CA GLY A 67 -4.98 13.96 9.15
C GLY A 67 -3.99 15.03 8.67
N CYS A 68 -4.35 15.76 7.62
CA CYS A 68 -3.60 16.95 7.21
C CYS A 68 -4.00 18.07 8.16
N TYR A 69 -3.21 18.30 9.21
CA TYR A 69 -3.38 19.46 10.09
C TYR A 69 -2.96 20.70 9.29
N TYR A 70 -3.94 21.41 8.73
CA TYR A 70 -3.74 22.82 8.40
C TYR A 70 -3.87 23.59 9.71
N GLU A 71 -2.73 23.87 10.36
CA GLU A 71 -2.69 24.91 11.37
C GLU A 71 -2.63 26.24 10.63
N ASP A 72 -3.71 27.02 10.69
CA ASP A 72 -3.69 28.42 10.31
C ASP A 72 -2.88 29.16 11.38
N LEU A 73 -1.61 29.45 11.09
CA LEU A 73 -0.70 30.18 12.00
C LEU A 73 -0.93 31.71 11.97
N THR A 74 -2.14 32.14 11.60
CA THR A 74 -2.48 33.56 11.51
C THR A 74 -2.94 34.12 12.86
#